data_AF-A0A4S2F347-F1
#
_entry.id   AF-A0A4S2F347-F1
#
_cell.length_a   1.000
_cell.length_b   1.000
_cell.length_c   1.000
_cell.angle_alpha   90.00
_cell.angle_beta   90.00
_cell.angle_gamma   90.00
#
_symmetry.space_group_name_H-M   'P 1'
#
loop_
_entity.id
_entity.type
_entity.pdbx_description
1 polymer ?
#
loop_
_entity_poly.entity_id
_entity_poly.type
_entity_poly.pdbx_seq_one_letter_code
_entity_poly.pdbx_strand_id
1 'polypeptide(L)'
;MGLLDHIFPSTDEPKAEDFTPVEAIANPNAITAPVTGAVINRVDVESDVFAQGLLGRGCGIRPQEDVIYAPANGTVTVQYAGSRHALGMASDGGAQIVVHVGLGTVAMEGKGFTYLVHQGDSVKAGQPVLAFSREAITEAGYDPIVTIAIVNSDDFSRIELVQQGHVDAGQILFELEN
;
A
#
# COMPACT_ATOMS: atom_id res chain seq x y z
N MET A 1 8.05 37.05 -16.48
CA MET A 1 7.90 35.60 -16.27
C MET A 1 6.44 35.32 -15.97
N GLY A 2 5.85 34.37 -16.70
CA GLY A 2 4.40 34.27 -16.89
C GLY A 2 3.63 33.69 -15.71
N LEU A 3 2.43 34.23 -15.50
CA LEU A 3 1.40 33.80 -14.55
C LEU A 3 0.72 32.47 -14.94
N LEU A 4 1.39 31.59 -15.69
CA LEU A 4 0.78 30.37 -16.28
C LEU A 4 1.32 29.06 -15.71
N ASP A 5 2.35 29.09 -14.86
CA ASP A 5 2.98 27.88 -14.30
C ASP A 5 2.17 27.26 -13.14
N HIS A 6 0.90 27.66 -12.93
CA HIS A 6 0.06 27.21 -11.81
C HIS A 6 -1.27 26.55 -12.24
N ILE A 7 -1.49 26.31 -13.54
CA ILE A 7 -2.80 25.83 -14.05
C ILE A 7 -2.72 24.46 -14.76
N PHE A 8 -1.53 23.92 -15.02
CA PHE A 8 -1.39 22.59 -15.60
C PHE A 8 -0.56 21.69 -14.68
N PRO A 9 -1.09 20.55 -14.19
CA PRO A 9 -0.25 19.55 -13.55
C PRO A 9 0.81 19.11 -14.58
N SER A 10 2.06 19.03 -14.14
CA SER A 10 3.18 18.58 -14.98
C SER A 10 2.81 17.27 -15.68
N THR A 11 3.00 17.21 -16.99
CA THR A 11 2.66 16.07 -17.86
C THR A 11 3.43 14.77 -17.56
N ASP A 12 4.28 14.75 -16.53
CA ASP A 12 5.17 13.65 -16.15
C ASP A 12 4.76 12.92 -14.85
N GLU A 13 3.67 13.29 -14.17
CA GLU A 13 3.19 12.48 -13.03
C GLU A 13 2.53 11.18 -13.54
N PRO A 14 2.89 10.01 -12.97
CA PRO A 14 2.33 8.72 -13.38
C PRO A 14 0.82 8.66 -13.18
N LYS A 15 0.11 8.09 -14.16
CA LYS A 15 -1.35 7.92 -14.19
C LYS A 15 -1.74 6.47 -14.02
N ALA A 16 -2.98 6.22 -13.63
CA ALA A 16 -3.51 4.86 -13.47
C ALA A 16 -3.38 4.02 -14.76
N GLU A 17 -3.50 4.67 -15.92
CA GLU A 17 -3.37 4.06 -17.25
C GLU A 17 -1.96 3.54 -17.55
N ASP A 18 -0.94 4.03 -16.84
CA ASP A 18 0.45 3.63 -17.03
C ASP A 18 0.77 2.29 -16.36
N PHE A 19 -0.15 1.78 -15.52
CA PHE A 19 0.02 0.53 -14.78
C PHE A 19 -1.05 -0.48 -15.16
N THR A 20 -0.63 -1.69 -15.51
CA THR A 20 -1.57 -2.78 -15.81
C THR A 20 -2.06 -3.39 -14.49
N PRO A 21 -3.38 -3.56 -14.29
CA PRO A 21 -3.90 -4.33 -13.17
C PRO A 21 -3.33 -5.76 -13.17
N VAL A 22 -3.03 -6.27 -11.98
CA VAL A 22 -2.55 -7.65 -11.80
C VAL A 22 -3.71 -8.58 -11.54
N GLU A 23 -3.57 -9.86 -11.92
CA GLU A 23 -4.53 -10.87 -11.52
C GLU A 23 -4.48 -11.06 -10.01
N ALA A 24 -5.64 -10.98 -9.36
CA ALA A 24 -5.77 -11.15 -7.92
C ALA A 24 -6.95 -12.05 -7.61
N ILE A 25 -6.77 -12.90 -6.59
CA ILE A 25 -7.85 -13.76 -6.10
C ILE A 25 -8.76 -12.92 -5.23
N ALA A 26 -9.90 -12.50 -5.78
CA ALA A 26 -10.94 -11.82 -5.01
C ALA A 26 -11.60 -12.81 -4.03
N ASN A 27 -11.22 -12.72 -2.75
CA ASN A 27 -11.80 -13.50 -1.66
C ASN A 27 -12.08 -12.57 -0.48
N PRO A 28 -13.34 -12.48 0.02
CA PRO A 28 -13.68 -11.60 1.14
C PRO A 28 -12.94 -11.93 2.44
N ASN A 29 -12.47 -13.18 2.58
CA ASN A 29 -11.72 -13.66 3.73
C ASN A 29 -10.21 -13.70 3.45
N ALA A 30 -9.72 -12.97 2.43
CA ALA A 30 -8.29 -12.91 2.14
C ALA A 30 -7.85 -11.50 1.76
N ILE A 31 -6.61 -11.18 2.10
CA ILE A 31 -5.92 -9.95 1.71
C ILE A 31 -4.76 -10.35 0.81
N THR A 32 -4.68 -9.77 -0.38
CA THR A 32 -3.61 -10.03 -1.35
C THR A 32 -2.41 -9.11 -1.14
N ALA A 33 -1.25 -9.50 -1.65
CA ALA A 33 -0.04 -8.70 -1.58
C ALA A 33 -0.23 -7.41 -2.39
N PRO A 34 0.01 -6.23 -1.79
CA PRO A 34 -0.18 -4.95 -2.46
C PRO A 34 0.97 -4.61 -3.42
N VAL A 35 2.09 -5.35 -3.37
CA VAL A 35 3.25 -5.12 -4.22
C VAL A 35 4.05 -6.42 -4.35
N THR A 36 4.70 -6.62 -5.49
CA THR A 36 5.63 -7.72 -5.74
C THR A 36 6.93 -7.48 -4.97
N GLY A 37 7.42 -8.49 -4.26
CA GLY A 37 8.68 -8.38 -3.55
C GLY A 37 8.92 -9.45 -2.49
N ALA A 38 9.85 -9.16 -1.58
CA ALA A 38 10.20 -10.09 -0.51
C ALA A 38 9.45 -9.74 0.78
N VAL A 39 8.63 -10.65 1.28
CA VAL A 39 7.92 -10.55 2.56
C VAL A 39 8.92 -10.50 3.70
N ILE A 40 8.74 -9.51 4.57
CA ILE A 40 9.51 -9.28 5.80
C ILE A 40 8.56 -9.51 6.97
N ASN A 41 8.96 -10.37 7.90
CA ASN A 41 8.17 -10.57 9.11
C ASN A 41 8.07 -9.25 9.88
N ARG A 42 6.92 -9.00 10.50
CA ARG A 42 6.66 -7.79 11.29
C ARG A 42 7.78 -7.46 12.29
N VAL A 43 8.35 -8.49 12.94
CA VAL A 43 9.42 -8.32 13.94
C VAL A 43 10.75 -7.87 13.34
N ASP A 44 10.94 -8.09 12.04
CA ASP A 44 12.15 -7.75 11.30
C ASP A 44 12.01 -6.41 10.55
N VAL A 45 10.85 -5.74 10.64
CA VAL A 45 10.66 -4.38 10.14
C VAL A 45 11.25 -3.42 11.18
N GLU A 46 12.24 -2.62 10.77
CA GLU A 46 12.92 -1.62 11.62
C GLU A 46 12.03 -0.39 11.90
N SER A 47 10.82 -0.62 12.43
CA SER A 47 9.85 0.41 12.81
C SER A 47 9.14 0.01 14.08
N ASP A 48 9.39 0.73 15.18
CA ASP A 48 8.81 0.43 16.50
C ASP A 48 7.28 0.36 16.47
N VAL A 49 6.63 1.25 15.73
CA VAL A 49 5.16 1.30 15.61
C VAL A 49 4.61 0.03 14.96
N PHE A 50 5.32 -0.49 13.96
CA PHE A 50 4.90 -1.68 13.21
C PHE A 50 5.32 -2.97 13.93
N ALA A 51 6.56 -3.04 14.43
CA ALA A 51 7.11 -4.18 15.16
C ALA A 51 6.30 -4.50 16.42
N GLN A 52 5.84 -3.46 17.13
CA GLN A 52 5.00 -3.61 18.33
C GLN A 52 3.54 -3.99 18.00
N GLY A 53 3.13 -3.95 16.73
CA GLY A 53 1.77 -4.29 16.31
C GLY A 53 0.72 -3.25 16.71
N LEU A 54 1.12 -2.00 16.95
CA LEU A 54 0.20 -0.93 17.38
C LEU A 54 -0.82 -0.54 16.29
N LEU A 55 -0.49 -0.82 15.02
CA LEU A 55 -1.38 -0.62 13.86
C LEU A 55 -2.17 -1.89 13.49
N GLY A 56 -2.08 -2.95 14.28
CA GLY A 56 -2.74 -4.23 14.05
C GLY A 56 -1.82 -5.34 13.52
N ARG A 57 -2.41 -6.34 12.87
CA ARG A 57 -1.70 -7.49 12.28
C ARG A 57 -1.23 -7.12 10.87
N GLY A 58 0.03 -7.39 10.56
CA GLY A 58 0.62 -6.99 9.28
C GLY A 58 2.01 -7.55 9.04
N CYS A 59 2.58 -7.24 7.89
CA CYS A 59 3.96 -7.56 7.51
C CYS A 59 4.58 -6.43 6.68
N GLY A 60 5.91 -6.46 6.54
CA GLY A 60 6.62 -5.66 5.55
C GLY A 60 6.79 -6.42 4.24
N ILE A 61 7.03 -5.70 3.15
CA ILE A 61 7.41 -6.23 1.85
C ILE A 61 8.50 -5.32 1.31
N ARG A 62 9.65 -5.88 0.93
CA ARG A 62 10.69 -5.15 0.19
C ARG A 62 10.31 -5.13 -1.29
N PRO A 63 9.86 -3.98 -1.84
CA PRO A 63 9.25 -3.94 -3.15
C PRO A 63 10.28 -4.10 -4.28
N GLN A 64 9.89 -4.81 -5.33
CA GLN A 64 10.65 -4.94 -6.58
C GLN A 64 10.14 -4.03 -7.70
N GLU A 65 8.97 -3.43 -7.50
CA GLU A 65 8.30 -2.51 -8.41
C GLU A 65 7.89 -1.22 -7.70
N ASP A 66 7.46 -0.25 -8.48
CA ASP A 66 7.21 1.14 -8.07
C ASP A 66 5.71 1.48 -8.05
N VAL A 67 4.87 0.45 -7.87
CA VAL A 67 3.40 0.56 -7.86
C VAL A 67 2.81 -0.29 -6.75
N ILE A 68 1.77 0.24 -6.12
CA ILE A 68 0.93 -0.41 -5.13
C ILE A 68 -0.40 -0.74 -5.79
N TYR A 69 -0.82 -1.97 -5.59
CA TYR A 69 -2.10 -2.52 -6.00
C TYR A 69 -3.04 -2.65 -4.80
N ALA A 70 -4.35 -2.51 -5.05
CA ALA A 70 -5.36 -2.72 -4.05
C ALA A 70 -5.30 -4.18 -3.55
N PRO A 71 -5.10 -4.43 -2.25
CA PRO A 71 -4.98 -5.78 -1.71
C PRO A 71 -6.31 -6.53 -1.60
N ALA A 72 -7.46 -5.87 -1.79
CA ALA A 72 -8.78 -6.49 -1.77
C ALA A 72 -9.77 -5.70 -2.64
N ASN A 73 -10.95 -6.27 -2.89
CA ASN A 73 -12.09 -5.47 -3.34
C ASN A 73 -12.57 -4.61 -2.17
N GLY A 74 -12.93 -3.36 -2.45
CA GLY A 74 -13.40 -2.47 -1.40
C GLY A 74 -13.45 -1.00 -1.80
N THR A 75 -13.41 -0.14 -0.79
CA THR A 75 -13.47 1.32 -0.95
C THR A 75 -12.25 1.97 -0.33
N VAL A 76 -11.65 2.95 -1.01
CA VAL A 76 -10.57 3.78 -0.47
C VAL A 76 -11.16 4.69 0.61
N THR A 77 -10.71 4.52 1.86
CA THR A 77 -11.27 5.24 3.01
C THR A 77 -10.43 6.42 3.45
N VAL A 78 -9.11 6.37 3.26
CA VAL A 78 -8.19 7.42 3.72
C VAL A 78 -7.06 7.63 2.72
N GLN A 79 -6.77 8.90 2.43
CA GLN A 79 -5.57 9.33 1.73
C GLN A 79 -4.87 10.41 2.54
N TYR A 80 -3.57 10.25 2.76
CA TYR A 80 -2.76 11.24 3.49
C TYR A 80 -2.34 12.35 2.52
N ALA A 81 -3.24 13.31 2.27
CA ALA A 81 -3.11 14.30 1.19
C ALA A 81 -1.77 15.08 1.19
N GLY A 82 -1.20 15.37 2.37
CA GLY A 82 0.05 16.13 2.45
C GLY A 82 1.31 15.34 2.12
N SER A 83 1.34 14.04 2.42
CA SER A 83 2.56 13.21 2.31
C SER A 83 2.44 12.08 1.30
N ARG A 84 1.24 11.76 0.84
CA ARG A 84 0.90 10.84 -0.26
C ARG A 84 1.46 9.40 -0.17
N HIS A 85 2.10 9.03 0.94
CA HIS A 85 2.86 7.79 1.10
C HIS A 85 2.05 6.59 1.63
N ALA A 86 0.78 6.78 2.00
CA ALA A 86 -0.03 5.72 2.60
C ALA A 86 -1.48 5.79 2.13
N LEU A 87 -2.13 4.64 2.02
CA LEU A 87 -3.52 4.53 1.60
C LEU A 87 -4.27 3.60 2.55
N GLY A 88 -5.41 4.09 3.05
CA GLY A 88 -6.35 3.29 3.83
C GLY A 88 -7.51 2.83 2.95
N MET A 89 -7.98 1.61 3.17
CA MET A 89 -9.16 1.06 2.51
C MET A 89 -9.98 0.18 3.45
N ALA A 90 -11.27 0.06 3.17
CA ALA A 90 -12.15 -0.93 3.77
C ALA A 90 -12.46 -1.99 2.71
N SER A 91 -12.18 -3.27 3.01
CA SER A 91 -12.52 -4.37 2.14
C SER A 91 -14.01 -4.71 2.23
N ASP A 92 -14.55 -5.31 1.16
CA ASP A 92 -15.93 -5.81 1.15
C ASP A 92 -16.16 -6.92 2.20
N GLY A 93 -15.07 -7.57 2.66
CA GLY A 93 -15.07 -8.55 3.74
C GLY A 93 -15.00 -7.96 5.15
N GLY A 94 -14.95 -6.62 5.29
CA GLY A 94 -14.96 -5.93 6.59
C GLY A 94 -13.59 -5.61 7.17
N ALA A 95 -12.49 -5.95 6.48
CA ALA A 95 -11.14 -5.62 6.94
C ALA A 95 -10.80 -4.16 6.64
N GLN A 96 -10.31 -3.43 7.64
CA GLN A 96 -9.74 -2.09 7.49
C GLN A 96 -8.24 -2.22 7.28
N ILE A 97 -7.78 -1.90 6.08
CA ILE A 97 -6.41 -2.14 5.64
C ILE A 97 -5.70 -0.80 5.46
N VAL A 98 -4.46 -0.72 5.92
CA VAL A 98 -3.56 0.39 5.62
C VAL A 98 -2.32 -0.16 4.91
N VAL A 99 -2.02 0.41 3.75
CA VAL A 99 -0.76 0.22 3.04
C VAL A 99 0.06 1.49 3.19
N HIS A 100 1.31 1.38 3.63
CA HIS A 100 2.22 2.50 3.85
C HIS A 100 3.54 2.22 3.15
N VAL A 101 4.04 3.19 2.39
CA VAL A 101 5.20 3.05 1.52
C VAL A 101 6.41 3.77 2.12
N GLY A 102 7.43 2.97 2.42
CA GLY A 102 8.69 3.39 3.02
C GLY A 102 8.58 3.72 4.51
N LEU A 103 9.71 3.74 5.21
CA LEU A 103 9.78 4.06 6.65
C LEU A 103 10.22 5.52 6.83
N GLY A 104 9.42 6.33 7.53
CA GLY A 104 9.72 7.75 7.76
C GLY A 104 9.42 8.70 6.58
N THR A 105 8.80 8.18 5.52
CA THR A 105 8.51 8.90 4.26
C THR A 105 7.48 10.04 4.38
N VAL A 106 6.80 10.17 5.52
CA VAL A 106 5.98 11.36 5.84
C VAL A 106 6.77 12.66 5.67
N ALA A 107 8.07 12.65 5.97
CA ALA A 107 8.98 13.79 5.84
C ALA A 107 9.35 14.13 4.38
N MET A 108 8.97 13.31 3.41
CA MET A 108 9.17 13.60 1.98
C MET A 108 8.09 14.53 1.41
N GLU A 109 7.05 14.87 2.19
CA GLU A 109 6.01 15.85 1.80
C GLU A 109 5.37 15.53 0.44
N GLY A 110 5.17 14.24 0.15
CA GLY A 110 4.53 13.77 -1.08
C GLY A 110 5.44 13.72 -2.30
N LYS A 111 6.73 14.02 -2.18
CA LYS A 111 7.69 13.85 -3.28
C LYS A 111 7.94 12.37 -3.55
N GLY A 112 7.83 11.96 -4.81
CA GLY A 112 8.01 10.57 -5.22
C GLY A 112 6.79 9.68 -4.97
N PHE A 113 5.60 10.25 -4.75
CA PHE A 113 4.35 9.52 -4.53
C PHE A 113 3.20 10.14 -5.32
N THR A 114 2.40 9.30 -5.97
CA THR A 114 1.24 9.71 -6.79
C THR A 114 0.09 8.73 -6.58
N TYR A 115 -1.01 9.19 -5.97
CA TYR A 115 -2.23 8.39 -5.91
C TYR A 115 -2.84 8.23 -7.30
N LEU A 116 -3.24 7.00 -7.61
CA LEU A 116 -3.88 6.62 -8.89
C LEU A 116 -5.40 6.51 -8.76
N VAL A 117 -5.91 6.68 -7.54
CA VAL A 117 -7.33 6.63 -7.16
C VAL A 117 -7.62 7.78 -6.19
N HIS A 118 -8.89 8.01 -5.88
CA HIS A 118 -9.34 9.02 -4.92
C HIS A 118 -10.04 8.39 -3.71
N GLN A 119 -10.07 9.11 -2.60
CA GLN A 119 -10.89 8.74 -1.45
C GLN A 119 -12.36 8.61 -1.86
N GLY A 120 -13.00 7.51 -1.46
CA GLY A 120 -14.37 7.16 -1.82
C GLY A 120 -14.49 6.29 -3.06
N ASP A 121 -13.41 6.10 -3.83
CA ASP A 121 -13.43 5.22 -5.00
C ASP A 121 -13.57 3.75 -4.59
N SER A 122 -14.39 3.03 -5.34
CA SER A 122 -14.44 1.56 -5.29
C SER A 122 -13.29 0.99 -6.14
N VAL A 123 -12.54 0.06 -5.56
CA VAL A 123 -11.38 -0.59 -6.19
C VAL A 123 -11.54 -2.10 -6.17
N LYS A 124 -10.92 -2.76 -7.15
CA LYS A 124 -10.82 -4.23 -7.18
C LYS A 124 -9.44 -4.69 -6.74
N ALA A 125 -9.35 -5.87 -6.15
CA ALA A 125 -8.07 -6.50 -5.86
C ALA A 125 -7.20 -6.54 -7.13
N GLY A 126 -5.93 -6.15 -7.00
CA GLY A 126 -4.99 -6.06 -8.13
C GLY A 126 -5.10 -4.79 -8.97
N GLN A 127 -5.99 -3.85 -8.64
CA GLN A 127 -6.06 -2.55 -9.32
C GLN A 127 -4.93 -1.61 -8.82
N PRO A 128 -4.21 -0.88 -9.69
CA PRO A 128 -3.23 0.11 -9.26
C PRO A 128 -3.89 1.24 -8.44
N VAL A 129 -3.29 1.60 -7.31
CA VAL A 129 -3.84 2.64 -6.40
C VAL A 129 -2.84 3.71 -5.99
N LEU A 130 -1.54 3.42 -5.97
CA LEU A 130 -0.50 4.37 -5.60
C LEU A 130 0.79 4.04 -6.35
N ALA A 131 1.30 4.98 -7.13
CA ALA A 131 2.64 4.92 -7.71
C ALA A 131 3.63 5.60 -6.76
N PHE A 132 4.86 5.09 -6.70
CA PHE A 132 5.93 5.67 -5.90
C PHE A 132 7.28 5.55 -6.59
N SER A 133 8.35 6.10 -6.01
CA SER A 133 9.72 5.94 -6.52
C SER A 133 10.65 5.43 -5.42
N ARG A 134 11.06 4.16 -5.52
CA ARG A 134 12.06 3.58 -4.60
C ARG A 134 13.38 4.33 -4.63
N GLU A 135 13.77 4.81 -5.79
CA GLU A 135 14.98 5.62 -5.97
C GLU A 135 14.88 6.93 -5.18
N ALA A 136 13.80 7.71 -5.37
CA ALA A 136 13.60 8.95 -4.63
C ALA A 136 13.53 8.74 -3.11
N ILE A 137 12.93 7.64 -2.66
CA ILE A 137 12.87 7.28 -1.23
C ILE A 137 14.29 6.99 -0.69
N THR A 138 15.07 6.22 -1.43
CA THR A 138 16.45 5.85 -1.05
C THR A 138 17.38 7.06 -1.07
N GLU A 139 17.25 7.93 -2.08
CA GLU A 139 18.01 9.20 -2.17
C GLU A 139 17.69 10.16 -1.03
N ALA A 140 16.45 10.14 -0.55
CA ALA A 140 16.04 10.90 0.63
C ALA A 140 16.51 10.27 1.97
N GLY A 141 17.17 9.12 1.93
CA GLY A 141 17.73 8.43 3.10
C GLY A 141 16.75 7.55 3.86
N TYR A 142 15.64 7.16 3.24
CA TYR A 142 14.61 6.32 3.85
C TYR A 142 14.63 4.89 3.26
N ASP A 143 14.12 3.92 4.01
CA ASP A 143 13.93 2.55 3.52
C ASP A 143 12.62 2.47 2.73
N PRO A 144 12.60 1.97 1.47
CA PRO A 144 11.40 1.82 0.66
C PRO A 144 10.50 0.63 1.02
N ILE A 145 10.73 -0.09 2.13
CA ILE A 145 9.83 -1.16 2.61
C ILE A 145 8.38 -0.68 2.61
N VAL A 146 7.51 -1.46 1.96
CA VAL A 146 6.07 -1.28 2.01
C VAL A 146 5.52 -2.09 3.16
N THR A 147 4.75 -1.48 4.04
CA THR A 147 4.06 -2.18 5.12
C THR A 147 2.57 -2.26 4.84
N ILE A 148 1.97 -3.41 5.13
CA ILE A 148 0.53 -3.63 5.08
C ILE A 148 0.05 -4.11 6.44
N ALA A 149 -1.01 -3.49 6.96
CA ALA A 149 -1.64 -3.86 8.22
C ALA A 149 -3.17 -3.88 8.13
N ILE A 150 -3.78 -4.82 8.85
CA ILE A 150 -5.20 -4.89 9.14
C ILE A 150 -5.43 -4.23 10.50
N VAL A 151 -6.00 -3.04 10.48
CA VAL A 151 -6.13 -2.14 11.62
C VAL A 151 -7.15 -2.62 12.64
N ASN A 152 -8.28 -3.16 12.15
CA ASN A 152 -9.29 -3.78 13.00
C ASN A 152 -9.00 -5.28 13.20
N SER A 153 -7.75 -5.65 13.45
CA SER A 153 -7.36 -7.05 13.58
C SER A 153 -8.06 -7.81 14.70
N ASP A 154 -8.54 -7.10 15.72
CA ASP A 154 -9.25 -7.67 16.86
C ASP A 154 -10.69 -8.09 16.52
N ASP A 155 -11.22 -7.66 15.38
CA ASP A 155 -12.55 -8.06 14.88
C ASP A 155 -12.53 -9.49 14.27
N PHE A 156 -11.34 -10.04 14.04
CA PHE A 156 -11.13 -11.35 13.41
C PHE A 156 -10.60 -12.34 14.45
N SER A 157 -11.16 -13.56 14.46
CA SER A 157 -10.68 -14.62 15.35
C SER A 157 -9.30 -15.15 14.94
N ARG A 158 -8.96 -15.08 13.65
CA ARG A 158 -7.64 -15.44 13.13
C ARG A 158 -7.23 -14.57 11.94
N ILE A 159 -5.96 -14.19 11.93
CA ILE A 159 -5.28 -13.57 10.79
C ILE A 159 -3.96 -14.31 10.59
N GLU A 160 -3.84 -15.04 9.47
CA GLU A 160 -2.66 -15.84 9.18
C GLU A 160 -1.92 -15.27 7.97
N LEU A 161 -0.62 -15.03 8.15
CA LEU A 161 0.29 -14.72 7.04
C LEU A 161 0.66 -16.02 6.34
N VAL A 162 0.16 -16.23 5.12
CA VAL A 162 0.30 -17.50 4.38
C VAL A 162 1.46 -17.49 3.37
N GLN A 163 2.18 -16.37 3.25
CA GLN A 163 3.34 -16.24 2.36
C GLN A 163 4.62 -15.89 3.11
N GLN A 164 5.74 -16.41 2.61
CA GLN A 164 7.10 -16.10 3.07
C GLN A 164 8.05 -16.02 1.88
N GLY A 165 9.11 -15.21 2.00
CA GLY A 165 10.05 -15.02 0.91
C GLY A 165 9.44 -14.16 -0.20
N HIS A 166 9.54 -14.59 -1.46
CA HIS A 166 9.01 -13.85 -2.60
C HIS A 166 7.48 -13.98 -2.69
N VAL A 167 6.79 -12.88 -2.98
CA VAL A 167 5.35 -12.82 -3.28
C VAL A 167 5.11 -11.90 -4.46
N ASP A 168 4.22 -12.31 -5.37
CA ASP A 168 3.77 -11.46 -6.47
C ASP A 168 2.55 -10.63 -6.06
N ALA A 169 2.45 -9.40 -6.56
CA ALA A 169 1.26 -8.57 -6.34
C ALA A 169 -0.01 -9.33 -6.76
N GLY A 170 -1.07 -9.25 -5.96
CA GLY A 170 -2.33 -9.96 -6.20
C GLY A 170 -2.38 -11.41 -5.70
N GLN A 171 -1.25 -12.02 -5.29
CA GLN A 171 -1.27 -13.30 -4.58
C GLN A 171 -1.80 -13.13 -3.16
N ILE A 172 -2.50 -14.15 -2.62
CA ILE A 172 -2.99 -14.13 -1.23
C ILE A 172 -1.79 -13.99 -0.29
N LEU A 173 -1.85 -12.99 0.59
CA LEU A 173 -0.85 -12.69 1.60
C LEU A 173 -1.37 -13.05 3.00
N PHE A 174 -2.62 -12.67 3.31
CA PHE A 174 -3.29 -13.05 4.56
C PHE A 174 -4.59 -13.79 4.31
N GLU A 175 -4.86 -14.79 5.16
CA GLU A 175 -6.17 -15.40 5.32
C GLU A 175 -6.80 -14.92 6.63
N LEU A 176 -8.12 -14.64 6.58
CA LEU A 176 -8.92 -14.10 7.66
C LEU A 176 -10.00 -15.11 8.07
N GLU A 177 -10.16 -15.32 9.38
CA GLU A 177 -11.30 -16.04 9.94
C GLU A 177 -12.08 -15.11 10.89
N ASN A 178 -13.42 -15.15 10.77
CA ASN A 178 -14.35 -14.45 11.64
C ASN A 178 -14.83 -15.41 12.73
#